data_AF-A0A1F7PD47-F1
#
_entry.id   AF-A0A1F7PD47-F1
#
_cell.length_a   1.000
_cell.length_b   1.000
_cell.length_c   1.000
_cell.angle_alpha   90.00
_cell.angle_beta   90.00
_cell.angle_gamma   90.00
#
_symmetry.space_group_name_H-M   'P 1'
#
loop_
_entity.id
_entity.type
_entity.pdbx_description
1 polymer ?
#
loop_
_entity_poly.entity_id
_entity_poly.type
_entity_poly.pdbx_seq_one_letter_code
_entity_poly.pdbx_strand_id
1 'polypeptide(L)'
;MTLALVLLGGAAHVPASAQGALTKTDGQGPVAVAVTLLAATAGGIRAKVVLDTHSVPLDGIAFDRAVSLRKPDGTDIPPAAVEGASGAGHHRQAVVTFPAIDGATAVEIVVKDVGGVAERLFRWASPLR
;
A
#
# COMPACT_ATOMS: atom_id res chain seq x y z
N MET A 1 -29.05 -42.72 32.06
CA MET A 1 -27.64 -42.58 31.66
C MET A 1 -27.53 -41.43 30.67
N THR A 2 -26.92 -40.36 31.16
CA THR A 2 -26.14 -39.29 30.52
C THR A 2 -26.34 -38.94 29.04
N LEU A 3 -26.76 -37.68 28.86
CA LEU A 3 -26.69 -36.84 27.66
C LEU A 3 -25.23 -36.66 27.18
N ALA A 4 -25.00 -36.66 25.86
CA ALA A 4 -23.76 -36.16 25.28
C ALA A 4 -24.09 -35.29 24.05
N LEU A 5 -24.18 -33.99 24.29
CA LEU A 5 -24.23 -32.96 23.27
C LEU A 5 -22.78 -32.67 22.83
N VAL A 6 -22.43 -33.10 21.62
CA VAL A 6 -21.14 -32.78 21.00
C VAL A 6 -21.24 -31.38 20.41
N LEU A 7 -20.59 -30.40 21.04
CA LEU A 7 -20.35 -29.08 20.47
C LEU A 7 -19.18 -29.21 19.47
N LEU A 8 -19.49 -29.31 18.18
CA LEU A 8 -18.51 -29.13 17.12
C LEU A 8 -18.13 -27.64 17.08
N GLY A 9 -16.88 -27.37 17.46
CA GLY A 9 -16.30 -26.03 17.50
C GLY A 9 -16.41 -25.33 16.16
N GLY A 10 -16.99 -24.13 16.18
CA GLY A 10 -16.89 -23.21 15.08
C GLY A 10 -15.43 -22.81 14.90
N ALA A 11 -14.85 -23.11 13.75
CA ALA A 11 -13.61 -22.48 13.33
C ALA A 11 -13.88 -20.97 13.28
N ALA A 12 -13.35 -20.25 14.27
CA ALA A 12 -13.29 -18.80 14.23
C ALA A 12 -12.57 -18.42 12.94
N HIS A 13 -13.33 -17.90 11.96
CA HIS A 13 -12.74 -17.14 10.87
C HIS A 13 -12.01 -15.98 11.54
N VAL A 14 -10.67 -16.06 11.56
CA VAL A 14 -9.84 -14.93 11.91
C VAL A 14 -10.26 -13.82 10.95
N PRO A 15 -10.80 -12.68 11.44
CA PRO A 15 -11.18 -11.61 10.54
C PRO A 15 -9.91 -11.22 9.78
N ALA A 16 -10.00 -11.17 8.45
CA ALA A 16 -8.99 -10.54 7.62
C ALA A 16 -8.68 -9.19 8.27
N SER A 17 -7.45 -9.06 8.74
CA SER A 17 -7.04 -8.04 9.70
C SER A 17 -7.39 -6.65 9.13
N ALA A 18 -7.70 -5.66 9.98
CA ALA A 18 -8.05 -4.29 9.57
C ALA A 18 -7.09 -3.65 8.53
N GLN A 19 -5.87 -4.18 8.42
CA GLN A 19 -4.86 -3.89 7.40
C GLN A 19 -5.32 -4.16 5.95
N GLY A 20 -6.24 -5.10 5.70
CA GLY A 20 -6.81 -5.34 4.37
C GLY A 20 -7.69 -4.18 3.88
N ALA A 21 -8.43 -3.53 4.79
CA ALA A 21 -9.38 -2.46 4.46
C ALA A 21 -8.71 -1.20 3.88
N LEU A 22 -7.42 -0.99 4.16
CA LEU A 22 -6.67 0.18 3.69
C LEU A 22 -5.87 -0.09 2.40
N THR A 23 -6.04 -1.26 1.78
CA THR A 23 -5.41 -1.53 0.48
C THR A 23 -6.23 -0.94 -0.65
N LYS A 24 -5.56 -0.21 -1.54
CA LYS A 24 -6.13 0.28 -2.79
C LYS A 24 -5.31 -0.25 -3.96
N THR A 25 -5.97 -0.61 -5.04
CA THR A 25 -5.33 -1.20 -6.21
C THR A 25 -5.65 -0.40 -7.46
N ASP A 26 -4.71 -0.41 -8.40
CA ASP A 26 -4.83 0.17 -9.71
C ASP A 26 -4.17 -0.77 -10.72
N GLY A 27 -4.98 -1.26 -11.68
CA GLY A 27 -4.56 -2.23 -12.70
C GLY A 27 -4.32 -1.61 -14.07
N GLN A 28 -4.12 -0.29 -14.18
CA GLN A 28 -3.87 0.34 -15.47
C GLN A 28 -2.55 -0.12 -16.09
N GLY A 29 -2.54 -0.32 -17.41
CA GLY A 29 -1.36 -0.78 -18.13
C GLY A 29 -1.00 -2.25 -17.82
N PRO A 30 0.27 -2.66 -18.04
CA PRO A 30 0.71 -4.04 -17.86
C PRO A 30 1.08 -4.40 -16.41
N VAL A 31 1.04 -3.44 -15.48
CA VAL A 31 1.47 -3.63 -14.09
C VAL A 31 0.33 -3.25 -13.15
N ALA A 32 -0.11 -4.21 -12.34
CA ALA A 32 -1.01 -3.94 -11.22
C ALA A 32 -0.20 -3.36 -10.05
N VAL A 33 -0.71 -2.27 -9.48
CA VAL A 33 -0.11 -1.58 -8.34
C VAL A 33 -1.09 -1.67 -7.18
N ALA A 34 -0.63 -2.20 -6.06
CA ALA A 34 -1.37 -2.18 -4.80
C ALA A 34 -0.63 -1.33 -3.78
N VAL A 35 -1.33 -0.41 -3.14
CA VAL A 35 -0.81 0.38 -2.03
C VAL A 35 -1.66 0.13 -0.79
N THR A 36 -1.02 -0.34 0.27
CA THR A 36 -1.65 -0.54 1.58
C THR A 36 -1.13 0.50 2.55
N LEU A 37 -2.00 1.38 3.03
CA LEU A 37 -1.64 2.31 4.10
C LEU A 37 -1.48 1.52 5.41
N LEU A 38 -0.27 1.51 5.96
CA LEU A 38 0.07 0.78 7.18
C LEU A 38 -0.10 1.65 8.43
N ALA A 39 0.25 2.93 8.32
CA ALA A 39 0.10 3.91 9.38
C ALA A 39 0.01 5.32 8.78
N ALA A 40 -0.79 6.19 9.40
CA ALA A 40 -0.76 7.63 9.18
C ALA A 40 -0.98 8.30 10.54
N THR A 41 0.11 8.76 11.15
CA THR A 41 0.12 9.31 12.52
C THR A 41 0.97 10.58 12.55
N ALA A 42 1.02 11.26 13.69
CA ALA A 42 1.95 12.37 13.91
C ALA A 42 3.43 11.97 13.73
N GLY A 43 3.76 10.67 13.88
CA GLY A 43 5.11 10.15 13.67
C GLY A 43 5.45 9.86 12.20
N GLY A 44 4.50 10.03 11.28
CA GLY A 44 4.71 9.82 9.85
C GLY A 44 3.68 8.91 9.20
N ILE A 45 3.87 8.72 7.89
CA ILE A 45 3.03 7.90 7.03
C ILE A 45 3.85 6.71 6.54
N ARG A 46 3.31 5.51 6.68
CA ARG A 46 3.93 4.27 6.20
C ARG A 46 2.97 3.54 5.27
N ALA A 47 3.47 3.09 4.13
CA ALA A 47 2.68 2.31 3.19
C ALA A 47 3.48 1.16 2.58
N LYS A 48 2.83 0.03 2.36
CA LYS A 48 3.36 -1.06 1.54
C LYS A 48 2.96 -0.81 0.09
N VAL A 49 3.91 -0.87 -0.83
CA VAL A 49 3.65 -0.83 -2.27
C VAL A 49 4.02 -2.19 -2.86
N VAL A 50 3.12 -2.74 -3.65
CA VAL A 50 3.31 -4.00 -4.39
C VAL A 50 3.08 -3.73 -5.87
N LEU A 51 4.03 -4.19 -6.68
CA LEU A 51 4.02 -4.15 -8.13
C LEU A 51 3.95 -5.59 -8.64
N ASP A 52 2.99 -5.87 -9.50
CA ASP A 52 2.68 -7.20 -9.99
C ASP A 52 2.44 -7.16 -11.50
N THR A 53 3.11 -8.04 -12.25
CA THR A 53 2.92 -8.15 -13.70
C THR A 53 3.23 -9.57 -14.15
N HIS A 54 2.90 -9.87 -15.40
CA HIS A 54 3.30 -11.11 -16.08
C HIS A 54 3.91 -10.82 -17.47
N SER A 55 4.18 -9.55 -17.80
CA SER A 55 4.52 -9.14 -19.16
C SER A 55 5.74 -8.24 -19.28
N VAL A 56 6.14 -7.54 -18.21
CA VAL A 56 7.30 -6.63 -18.23
C VAL A 56 8.24 -6.86 -17.04
N PRO A 57 9.55 -6.61 -17.18
CA PRO A 57 10.47 -6.64 -16.05
C PRO A 57 10.27 -5.42 -15.15
N LEU A 58 10.43 -5.60 -13.83
CA LEU A 58 10.28 -4.56 -12.81
C LEU A 58 11.60 -4.19 -12.12
N ASP A 59 12.71 -4.87 -12.42
CA ASP A 59 14.00 -4.70 -11.70
C ASP A 59 14.56 -3.28 -11.76
N GLY A 60 14.24 -2.52 -12.83
CA GLY A 60 14.65 -1.12 -12.99
C GLY A 60 13.88 -0.12 -12.14
N ILE A 61 12.79 -0.52 -11.48
CA ILE A 61 11.95 0.40 -10.70
C ILE A 61 12.58 0.66 -9.33
N ALA A 62 12.91 1.90 -9.03
CA ALA A 62 13.39 2.30 -7.72
C ALA A 62 12.23 2.92 -6.93
N PHE A 63 11.84 2.33 -5.80
CA PHE A 63 10.67 2.78 -5.01
C PHE A 63 10.83 4.20 -4.45
N ASP A 64 12.07 4.62 -4.16
CA ASP A 64 12.43 5.98 -3.72
C ASP A 64 12.22 7.04 -4.81
N ARG A 65 12.16 6.64 -6.08
CA ARG A 65 11.89 7.53 -7.23
C ARG A 65 10.47 7.40 -7.75
N ALA A 66 9.94 6.18 -7.78
CA ALA A 66 8.64 5.89 -8.37
C ALA A 66 7.48 6.22 -7.43
N VAL A 67 7.70 6.25 -6.11
CA VAL A 67 6.66 6.50 -5.13
C VAL A 67 6.86 7.87 -4.51
N SER A 68 5.78 8.62 -4.27
CA SER A 68 5.84 9.91 -3.59
C SER A 68 4.60 10.12 -2.72
N LEU A 69 4.72 10.99 -1.73
CA LEU A 69 3.58 11.53 -0.98
C LEU A 69 3.23 12.89 -1.58
N ARG A 70 1.96 13.10 -1.93
CA ARG A 70 1.48 14.39 -2.40
C ARG A 70 1.02 15.25 -1.22
N LYS A 71 1.58 16.45 -1.14
CA LYS A 71 1.17 17.46 -0.15
C LYS A 71 -0.12 18.16 -0.61
N PRO A 72 -0.84 18.83 0.33
CA PRO A 72 -2.03 19.61 0.00
C PRO A 72 -1.79 20.73 -1.04
N ASP A 73 -0.55 21.23 -1.13
CA ASP A 73 -0.13 22.22 -2.14
C ASP A 73 0.12 21.61 -3.54
N GLY A 74 -0.09 20.30 -3.71
CA GLY A 74 0.14 19.55 -4.95
C GLY A 74 1.59 19.11 -5.16
N THR A 75 2.52 19.50 -4.29
CA THR A 75 3.93 19.12 -4.40
C THR A 75 4.15 17.68 -3.94
N ASP A 76 4.91 16.92 -4.71
CA ASP A 76 5.32 15.57 -4.34
C ASP A 76 6.65 15.56 -3.59
N ILE A 77 6.72 14.73 -2.55
CA ILE A 77 7.97 14.45 -1.82
C ILE A 77 8.29 12.96 -1.87
N PRO A 78 9.58 12.58 -2.04
CA PRO A 78 9.99 11.19 -2.02
C PRO A 78 9.88 10.60 -0.60
N PRO A 79 9.95 9.27 -0.47
CA PRO A 79 10.03 8.61 0.83
C PRO A 79 11.29 9.06 1.56
N ALA A 80 11.17 9.26 2.87
CA ALA A 80 12.32 9.41 3.77
C ALA A 80 13.06 8.08 3.96
N ALA A 81 12.38 6.94 3.79
CA ALA A 81 12.98 5.62 3.82
C ALA A 81 12.24 4.62 2.93
N VAL A 82 12.99 3.65 2.39
CA VAL A 82 12.49 2.45 1.72
C VAL A 82 13.03 1.24 2.46
N GLU A 83 12.13 0.44 3.03
CA GLU A 83 12.45 -0.71 3.89
C GLU A 83 11.95 -2.00 3.25
N GLY A 84 12.69 -3.10 3.45
CA GLY A 84 12.24 -4.44 3.04
C GLY A 84 11.95 -4.57 1.55
N ALA A 85 12.63 -3.79 0.70
CA ALA A 85 12.53 -3.92 -0.74
C ALA A 85 12.92 -5.34 -1.16
N SER A 86 12.00 -6.05 -1.79
CA SER A 86 12.15 -7.46 -2.14
C SER A 86 11.45 -7.79 -3.45
N GLY A 87 11.74 -8.98 -3.98
CA GLY A 87 11.24 -9.44 -5.27
C GLY A 87 12.13 -8.98 -6.43
N ALA A 88 11.95 -9.64 -7.57
CA ALA A 88 12.72 -9.45 -8.79
C ALA A 88 11.86 -9.87 -9.99
N GLY A 89 12.27 -9.46 -11.19
CA GLY A 89 11.56 -9.81 -12.42
C GLY A 89 10.15 -9.21 -12.43
N HIS A 90 9.13 -10.03 -12.19
CA HIS A 90 7.72 -9.67 -12.41
C HIS A 90 6.91 -9.34 -11.15
N HIS A 91 7.50 -9.48 -9.96
CA HIS A 91 6.85 -9.14 -8.69
C HIS A 91 7.83 -8.39 -7.80
N ARG A 92 7.47 -7.20 -7.34
CA ARG A 92 8.30 -6.39 -6.43
C ARG A 92 7.47 -5.71 -5.37
N GLN A 93 8.04 -5.53 -4.18
CA GLN A 93 7.39 -4.81 -3.09
C GLN A 93 8.40 -4.08 -2.22
N ALA A 94 7.93 -3.04 -1.53
CA ALA A 94 8.66 -2.38 -0.46
C ALA A 94 7.70 -1.71 0.53
N VAL A 95 8.21 -1.38 1.71
CA VAL A 95 7.55 -0.42 2.61
C VAL A 95 8.22 0.93 2.45
N VAL A 96 7.43 1.97 2.20
CA VAL A 96 7.90 3.35 2.12
C VAL A 96 7.44 4.13 3.34
N THR A 97 8.29 5.00 3.85
CA THR A 97 8.02 5.87 4.99
C THR A 97 8.18 7.32 4.57
N PHE A 98 7.21 8.16 4.91
CA PHE A 98 7.19 9.60 4.67
C PHE A 98 7.04 10.36 5.99
N PRO A 99 7.49 11.63 6.04
CA PRO A 99 7.16 12.51 7.16
C PRO A 99 5.64 12.70 7.28
N ALA A 100 5.19 13.09 8.47
CA ALA A 100 3.81 13.55 8.66
C ALA A 100 3.62 14.88 7.91
N ILE A 101 2.39 15.14 7.47
CA ILE A 101 2.01 16.43 6.89
C ILE A 101 1.01 17.08 7.84
N ASP A 102 1.39 18.24 8.38
CA ASP A 102 0.52 19.04 9.23
C ASP A 102 -0.72 19.51 8.46
N GLY A 103 -1.89 19.37 9.07
CA GLY A 103 -3.16 19.80 8.48
C GLY A 103 -3.65 18.94 7.31
N ALA A 104 -3.02 17.79 7.03
CA ALA A 104 -3.50 16.88 5.99
C ALA A 104 -4.86 16.27 6.34
N THR A 105 -5.86 16.54 5.50
CA THR A 105 -7.21 15.95 5.61
C THR A 105 -7.32 14.61 4.88
N ALA A 106 -6.28 14.24 4.13
CA ALA A 106 -6.16 12.98 3.41
C ALA A 106 -4.68 12.58 3.29
N VAL A 107 -4.45 11.28 3.12
CA VAL A 107 -3.15 10.74 2.68
C VAL A 107 -3.21 10.48 1.19
N GLU A 108 -2.28 11.02 0.42
CA GLU A 108 -2.20 10.86 -1.02
C GLU A 108 -0.84 10.30 -1.41
N ILE A 109 -0.81 9.02 -1.82
CA ILE A 109 0.40 8.36 -2.32
C ILE A 109 0.30 8.27 -3.84
N VAL A 110 1.38 8.65 -4.50
CA VAL A 110 1.49 8.70 -5.95
C VAL A 110 2.50 7.64 -6.38
N VAL A 111 2.16 6.88 -7.42
CA VAL A 111 3.08 5.96 -8.09
C VAL A 111 3.24 6.40 -9.55
N LYS A 112 4.47 6.78 -9.93
CA LYS A 112 4.80 7.37 -11.22
C LYS A 112 5.60 6.44 -12.12
N ASP A 113 5.38 6.56 -13.41
CA ASP A 113 6.16 5.92 -14.47
C ASP A 113 6.33 4.39 -14.32
N VAL A 114 5.32 3.72 -13.76
CA VAL A 114 5.29 2.26 -13.62
C VAL A 114 4.39 1.65 -14.71
N GLY A 115 4.97 0.78 -15.54
CA GLY A 115 4.23 0.12 -16.62
C GLY A 115 3.73 1.07 -17.72
N GLY A 116 4.44 2.18 -17.98
CA GLY A 116 4.04 3.15 -19.00
C GLY A 116 2.83 4.03 -18.62
N VAL A 117 2.36 3.94 -17.37
CA VAL A 117 1.36 4.86 -16.82
C VAL A 117 2.09 5.97 -16.08
N ALA A 118 1.87 7.22 -16.52
CA ALA A 118 2.58 8.38 -15.99
C ALA A 118 2.34 8.59 -14.49
N GLU A 119 1.09 8.43 -14.04
CA GLU A 119 0.71 8.66 -12.65
C GLU A 119 -0.48 7.79 -12.22
N ARG A 120 -0.40 7.23 -11.02
CA ARG A 120 -1.52 6.64 -10.27
C ARG A 120 -1.60 7.29 -8.90
N LEU A 121 -2.79 7.70 -8.48
CA LEU A 121 -3.04 8.38 -7.20
C LEU A 121 -3.89 7.51 -6.27
N PHE A 122 -3.36 7.24 -5.08
CA PHE A 122 -4.03 6.49 -4.02
C PHE A 122 -4.34 7.43 -2.86
N ARG A 123 -5.63 7.70 -2.62
CA ARG A 123 -6.08 8.67 -1.61
C ARG A 123 -6.89 8.03 -0.49
N TRP A 124 -6.55 8.27 0.77
CA TRP A 124 -7.37 7.90 1.94
C TRP A 124 -7.84 9.16 2.67
N ALA A 125 -9.13 9.26 3.00
CA ALA A 125 -9.68 10.39 3.76
C ALA A 125 -9.39 10.22 5.27
N SER A 126 -9.29 11.33 5.99
CA SER A 126 -9.23 11.35 7.46
C SER A 126 -10.62 11.62 8.08
N PRO A 127 -11.05 10.92 9.15
CA PRO A 127 -10.36 9.78 9.76
C PRO A 127 -10.34 8.60 8.80
N LEU A 128 -9.30 7.77 8.86
CA LEU A 128 -9.18 6.57 8.04
C LEU A 128 -10.40 5.67 8.31
N ARG A 129 -11.19 5.40 7.28
CA ARG A 129 -12.36 4.50 7.32
C ARG A 129 -12.20 3.42 6.27
#